data_AF-A0A5B8VMX6-F1
#
_entry.id   AF-A0A5B8VMX6-F1
#
_cell.length_a   1.000
_cell.length_b   1.000
_cell.length_c   1.000
_cell.angle_alpha   90.00
_cell.angle_beta   90.00
_cell.angle_gamma   90.00
#
_symmetry.space_group_name_H-M   'P 1'
#
loop_
_entity.id
_entity.type
_entity.pdbx_description
1 polymer ?
#
loop_
_entity_poly.entity_id
_entity_poly.type
_entity_poly.pdbx_seq_one_letter_code
_entity_poly.pdbx_strand_id
1 'polypeptide(L)'
;MFKLMKYKVLLCVFVCWTAVGFAQQPDSSGRKNTPQHDAPYTKPVNEQIGEGGNTFGFDMAPETTPKVVAAAVRAIKKMSKKGPFKPTWQSVKENYRVPDWYKGAKFGLCMHWGLYSVPAYHNEWYEKHMYSNSGIGAWHIQHFGPQDKFGYKDFIPIFTAKYFDANDWAALFKKSGARFFAPACQHHDGFALWDSKVTPTMQWIWDRTVI
;
A
#
# COMPACT_ATOMS: atom_id res chain seq x y z
N MET A 1 20.74 -21.80 5.57
CA MET A 1 20.53 -20.52 6.28
C MET A 1 21.39 -19.35 5.76
N PHE A 2 22.09 -19.45 4.60
CA PHE A 2 23.09 -18.46 4.15
C PHE A 2 22.92 -18.00 2.68
N LYS A 3 21.70 -17.66 2.25
CA LYS A 3 21.47 -17.05 0.91
C LYS A 3 20.54 -15.82 0.90
N LEU A 4 20.09 -15.36 2.07
CA LEU A 4 19.24 -14.17 2.22
C LEU A 4 20.02 -12.85 2.31
N MET A 5 21.35 -12.88 2.47
CA MET A 5 22.18 -11.66 2.63
C MET A 5 22.46 -10.88 1.33
N LYS A 6 22.07 -11.40 0.15
CA LYS A 6 22.24 -10.67 -1.13
C LYS A 6 21.15 -9.63 -1.38
N TYR A 7 20.06 -9.67 -0.64
CA TYR A 7 18.96 -8.73 -0.77
C TYR A 7 18.86 -7.98 0.56
N LYS A 8 19.35 -6.73 0.61
CA LYS A 8 18.85 -5.75 1.60
C LYS A 8 17.42 -5.34 1.24
N VAL A 9 16.56 -6.34 1.02
CA VAL A 9 15.12 -6.20 0.89
C VAL A 9 14.60 -6.97 2.09
N LEU A 10 14.15 -6.24 3.10
CA LEU A 10 13.44 -6.84 4.22
C LEU A 10 12.14 -7.40 3.63
N LEU A 11 12.16 -8.67 3.22
CA LEU A 11 10.95 -9.39 2.87
C LEU A 11 10.20 -9.63 4.18
N CYS A 12 9.39 -8.66 4.59
CA CYS A 12 8.43 -8.84 5.67
C CYS A 12 7.34 -9.79 5.15
N VAL A 13 7.59 -11.10 5.27
CA VAL A 13 6.58 -12.12 5.04
C VAL A 13 5.63 -12.07 6.23
N PHE A 14 4.62 -11.21 6.16
CA PHE A 14 3.44 -11.39 6.99
C PHE A 14 2.70 -12.61 6.46
N VAL A 15 2.64 -13.67 7.27
CA VAL A 15 1.58 -14.66 7.16
C VAL A 15 0.31 -13.92 7.56
N CYS A 16 -0.33 -13.27 6.58
CA CYS A 16 -1.64 -12.69 6.79
C CYS A 16 -2.58 -13.86 7.07
N TRP A 17 -2.98 -13.99 8.34
CA TRP A 17 -4.07 -14.87 8.71
C TRP A 17 -5.33 -14.29 8.09
N THR A 18 -5.60 -14.66 6.84
CA THR A 18 -6.85 -14.32 6.18
C THR A 18 -7.96 -14.98 6.98
N ALA A 19 -8.72 -14.16 7.71
CA ALA A 19 -9.96 -14.52 8.35
C ALA A 19 -10.94 -15.03 7.28
N VAL A 20 -10.88 -16.33 7.01
CA VAL A 20 -12.00 -17.07 6.44
C VAL A 20 -12.94 -17.33 7.61
N GLY A 21 -13.78 -16.34 7.89
CA GLY A 21 -14.72 -16.40 9.00
C GLY A 21 -15.65 -15.21 9.00
N PHE A 22 -16.71 -15.27 8.19
CA PHE A 22 -17.95 -14.57 8.52
C PHE A 22 -18.46 -15.18 9.84
N ALA A 23 -18.07 -14.59 10.96
CA ALA A 23 -18.68 -14.82 12.26
C ALA A 23 -18.79 -13.46 12.93
N GLN A 24 -20.01 -12.96 13.06
CA GLN A 24 -20.35 -11.85 13.93
C GLN A 24 -19.72 -12.12 15.31
N GLN A 25 -18.78 -11.28 15.73
CA GLN A 25 -18.38 -11.24 17.14
C GLN A 25 -19.46 -10.44 17.88
N PRO A 26 -20.07 -10.97 18.96
CA PRO A 26 -20.99 -10.20 19.78
C PRO A 26 -20.25 -9.05 20.45
N ASP A 27 -20.96 -7.94 20.67
CA ASP A 27 -20.45 -6.89 21.53
C ASP A 27 -20.09 -7.49 22.92
N SER A 28 -18.91 -7.14 23.42
CA SER A 28 -18.55 -7.36 24.81
C SER A 28 -17.78 -6.14 25.27
N SER A 29 -18.57 -5.13 25.64
CA SER A 29 -18.16 -4.06 26.54
C SER A 29 -17.54 -4.67 27.81
N GLY A 30 -16.27 -4.35 28.12
CA GLY A 30 -15.61 -5.00 29.25
C GLY A 30 -14.18 -4.60 29.59
N ARG A 31 -13.65 -3.45 29.14
CA ARG A 31 -12.41 -2.89 29.71
C ARG A 31 -12.72 -1.61 30.49
N LYS A 32 -12.29 -1.64 31.74
CA LYS A 32 -12.62 -0.74 32.86
C LYS A 32 -12.06 0.67 32.63
N ASN A 33 -12.89 1.68 32.92
CA ASN A 33 -12.53 3.08 33.00
C ASN A 33 -11.46 3.31 34.08
N THR A 34 -10.34 3.94 33.71
CA THR A 34 -9.47 4.66 34.64
C THR A 34 -9.84 6.15 34.66
N PRO A 35 -9.73 6.86 35.79
CA PRO A 35 -10.35 8.16 35.99
C PRO A 35 -9.79 9.25 35.06
N GLN A 36 -10.70 9.97 34.40
CA GLN A 36 -10.43 11.23 33.72
C GLN A 36 -9.93 12.25 34.75
N HIS A 37 -8.72 12.77 34.53
CA HIS A 37 -8.25 13.98 35.20
C HIS A 37 -8.90 15.17 34.49
N ASP A 38 -9.87 15.77 35.16
CA ASP A 38 -10.53 17.01 34.77
C ASP A 38 -9.55 18.19 34.89
N ALA A 39 -8.89 18.53 33.79
CA ALA A 39 -8.28 19.84 33.57
C ALA A 39 -8.63 20.28 32.14
N PRO A 40 -9.18 21.50 31.93
CA PRO A 40 -9.62 21.93 30.61
C PRO A 40 -8.42 22.25 29.74
N TYR A 41 -8.05 21.32 28.86
CA TYR A 41 -7.07 21.58 27.83
C TYR A 41 -7.76 22.20 26.61
N THR A 42 -7.80 23.53 26.56
CA THR A 42 -8.23 24.29 25.39
C THR A 42 -7.09 24.31 24.37
N LYS A 43 -7.07 23.34 23.44
CA LYS A 43 -6.27 23.43 22.21
C LYS A 43 -7.15 23.91 21.05
N PRO A 44 -6.64 24.81 20.18
CA PRO A 44 -7.44 25.42 19.13
C PRO A 44 -7.86 24.37 18.08
N VAL A 45 -9.10 24.52 17.65
CA VAL A 45 -9.80 23.70 16.66
C VAL A 45 -9.12 23.85 15.30
N ASN A 46 -8.24 22.91 14.90
CA ASN A 46 -8.03 22.54 13.48
C ASN A 46 -7.03 21.41 13.12
N GLU A 47 -6.81 20.38 13.93
CA GLU A 47 -6.00 19.23 13.47
C GLU A 47 -6.69 17.89 13.72
N GLN A 48 -7.58 17.54 12.79
CA GLN A 48 -7.89 16.13 12.53
C GLN A 48 -6.67 15.52 11.83
N ILE A 49 -5.80 14.88 12.60
CA ILE A 49 -4.74 14.01 12.07
C ILE A 49 -5.42 12.86 11.30
N GLY A 50 -5.50 13.01 9.99
CA GLY A 50 -6.19 12.06 9.13
C GLY A 50 -5.48 10.71 9.04
N GLU A 51 -6.28 9.66 8.95
CA GLU A 51 -5.85 8.27 8.75
C GLU A 51 -5.38 8.05 7.30
N GLY A 52 -4.17 8.51 6.97
CA GLY A 52 -3.43 8.08 5.77
C GLY A 52 -3.96 8.59 4.42
N GLY A 53 -3.05 8.67 3.45
CA GLY A 53 -3.27 8.78 2.00
C GLY A 53 -4.01 10.01 1.43
N ASN A 54 -5.15 10.40 1.99
CA ASN A 54 -6.09 11.30 1.33
C ASN A 54 -6.49 12.52 2.17
N THR A 55 -5.70 12.89 3.17
CA THR A 55 -5.99 14.03 4.05
C THR A 55 -4.82 15.00 4.09
N PHE A 56 -5.11 16.26 3.72
CA PHE A 56 -4.23 17.44 3.86
C PHE A 56 -2.98 17.52 2.97
N GLY A 57 -3.08 17.19 1.67
CA GLY A 57 -2.06 17.62 0.70
C GLY A 57 -0.70 16.93 0.81
N PHE A 58 -0.64 15.79 1.51
CA PHE A 58 0.53 14.92 1.56
C PHE A 58 0.56 13.86 0.45
N ASP A 59 -0.36 13.94 -0.53
CA ASP A 59 -0.37 13.04 -1.67
C ASP A 59 0.74 13.41 -2.65
N MET A 60 1.45 12.37 -3.07
CA MET A 60 2.58 12.41 -3.99
C MET A 60 2.14 12.37 -5.44
N ALA A 61 0.90 11.93 -5.69
CA ALA A 61 0.28 11.96 -7.00
C ALA A 61 -0.49 13.28 -7.20
N PRO A 62 -0.51 13.84 -8.42
CA PRO A 62 -1.48 14.87 -8.74
C PRO A 62 -2.89 14.31 -8.51
N GLU A 63 -3.80 15.14 -7.98
CA GLU A 63 -5.17 14.72 -7.69
C GLU A 63 -5.81 14.04 -8.91
N THR A 64 -6.38 12.86 -8.69
CA THR A 64 -7.13 12.14 -9.73
C THR A 64 -8.48 12.83 -9.97
N THR A 65 -8.46 13.90 -10.77
CA THR A 65 -9.68 14.68 -11.07
C THR A 65 -10.62 13.91 -12.02
N PRO A 66 -11.93 14.21 -12.04
CA PRO A 66 -12.87 13.65 -13.02
C PRO A 66 -12.42 13.84 -14.48
N LYS A 67 -11.69 14.93 -14.78
CA LYS A 67 -11.13 15.18 -16.12
C LYS A 67 -10.05 14.15 -16.49
N VAL A 68 -9.15 13.83 -15.56
CA VAL A 68 -8.10 12.80 -15.73
C VAL A 68 -8.75 11.43 -15.93
N VAL A 69 -9.74 11.09 -15.10
CA VAL A 69 -10.49 9.83 -15.23
C VAL A 69 -11.17 9.73 -16.59
N ALA A 70 -11.87 10.79 -17.03
CA ALA A 70 -12.55 10.81 -18.32
C ALA A 70 -11.57 10.66 -19.50
N ALA A 71 -10.38 11.26 -19.40
CA ALA A 71 -9.33 11.08 -20.42
C ALA A 71 -8.81 9.65 -20.47
N ALA A 72 -8.56 9.03 -19.31
CA ALA A 72 -8.14 7.63 -19.23
C ALA A 72 -9.22 6.68 -19.79
N VAL A 73 -10.50 6.91 -19.48
CA VAL A 73 -11.62 6.11 -20.03
C VAL A 73 -11.67 6.20 -21.55
N ARG A 74 -11.49 7.40 -22.14
CA ARG A 74 -11.45 7.57 -23.60
C ARG A 74 -10.29 6.80 -24.26
N ALA A 75 -9.19 6.57 -23.55
CA ALA A 75 -8.04 5.82 -24.06
C ALA A 75 -8.24 4.30 -24.06
N ILE A 76 -9.30 3.78 -23.43
CA ILE A 76 -9.59 2.34 -23.36
C ILE A 76 -10.03 1.84 -24.75
N LYS A 77 -9.15 1.10 -25.43
CA LYS A 77 -9.41 0.56 -26.77
C LYS A 77 -10.37 -0.64 -26.79
N LYS A 78 -10.45 -1.40 -25.68
CA LYS A 78 -11.26 -2.62 -25.58
C LYS A 78 -12.03 -2.63 -24.26
N MET A 79 -13.33 -2.41 -24.36
CA MET A 79 -14.26 -2.62 -23.26
C MET A 79 -14.33 -4.11 -22.92
N SER A 80 -14.42 -4.44 -21.63
CA SER A 80 -14.74 -5.81 -21.21
C SER A 80 -16.13 -6.19 -21.69
N LYS A 81 -16.34 -7.48 -21.98
CA LYS A 81 -17.69 -7.99 -22.30
C LYS A 81 -18.61 -7.70 -21.11
N LYS A 82 -19.87 -7.31 -21.38
CA LYS A 82 -20.89 -7.16 -20.32
C LYS A 82 -21.00 -8.48 -19.55
N GLY A 83 -20.53 -8.47 -18.32
CA GLY A 83 -20.65 -9.59 -17.39
C GLY A 83 -22.03 -9.63 -16.74
N PRO A 84 -22.28 -10.61 -15.86
CA PRO A 84 -23.57 -10.73 -15.15
C PRO A 84 -23.78 -9.66 -14.06
N PHE A 85 -22.78 -8.82 -13.81
CA PHE A 85 -22.78 -7.85 -12.72
C PHE A 85 -23.42 -6.51 -13.12
N LYS A 86 -24.32 -6.03 -12.27
CA LYS A 86 -24.82 -4.65 -12.21
C LYS A 86 -24.13 -3.93 -11.04
N PRO A 87 -24.03 -2.58 -11.05
CA PRO A 87 -23.40 -1.81 -9.98
C PRO A 87 -24.31 -1.69 -8.75
N THR A 88 -24.79 -2.82 -8.22
CA THR A 88 -25.64 -2.91 -7.04
C THR A 88 -25.19 -4.05 -6.14
N TRP A 89 -25.34 -3.88 -4.83
CA TRP A 89 -25.00 -4.91 -3.85
C TRP A 89 -25.73 -6.24 -4.09
N GLN A 90 -27.00 -6.16 -4.47
CA GLN A 90 -27.82 -7.33 -4.77
C GLN A 90 -27.23 -8.16 -5.92
N SER A 91 -26.80 -7.50 -7.01
CA SER A 91 -26.19 -8.20 -8.14
C SER A 91 -24.88 -8.87 -7.76
N VAL A 92 -24.03 -8.22 -6.95
CA VAL A 92 -22.79 -8.84 -6.45
C VAL A 92 -23.10 -10.08 -5.62
N LYS A 93 -24.05 -9.99 -4.68
CA LYS A 93 -24.47 -11.11 -3.82
C LYS A 93 -25.00 -12.30 -4.64
N GLU A 94 -25.86 -12.03 -5.62
CA GLU A 94 -26.46 -13.06 -6.46
C GLU A 94 -25.43 -13.75 -7.36
N ASN A 95 -24.51 -12.98 -7.95
CA ASN A 95 -23.65 -13.45 -9.05
C ASN A 95 -22.21 -13.81 -8.65
N TYR A 96 -21.68 -13.31 -7.53
CA TYR A 96 -20.31 -13.62 -7.11
C TYR A 96 -20.25 -14.92 -6.31
N ARG A 97 -19.33 -15.81 -6.68
CA ARG A 97 -18.93 -16.97 -5.89
C ARG A 97 -17.42 -17.00 -5.81
N VAL A 98 -16.89 -17.31 -4.62
CA VAL A 98 -15.44 -17.46 -4.45
C VAL A 98 -14.96 -18.61 -5.34
N PRO A 99 -14.01 -18.38 -6.26
CA PRO A 99 -13.53 -19.42 -7.16
C PRO A 99 -12.96 -20.64 -6.42
N ASP A 100 -13.18 -21.84 -6.94
CA ASP A 100 -12.72 -23.09 -6.31
C ASP A 100 -11.20 -23.14 -6.16
N TRP A 101 -10.47 -22.60 -7.14
CA TRP A 101 -9.01 -22.53 -7.06
C TRP A 101 -8.53 -21.73 -5.84
N TYR A 102 -9.22 -20.64 -5.50
CA TYR A 102 -8.86 -19.78 -4.37
C TYR A 102 -9.21 -20.47 -3.04
N LYS A 103 -10.38 -21.10 -2.96
CA LYS A 103 -10.74 -21.94 -1.80
C LYS A 103 -9.74 -23.08 -1.61
N GLY A 104 -9.22 -23.67 -2.68
CA GLY A 104 -8.23 -24.73 -2.67
C GLY A 104 -6.79 -24.26 -2.48
N ALA A 105 -6.50 -22.96 -2.62
CA ALA A 105 -5.16 -22.41 -2.57
C ALA A 105 -4.54 -22.50 -1.17
N LYS A 106 -5.33 -22.22 -0.12
CA LYS A 106 -5.01 -22.29 1.33
C LYS A 106 -3.85 -21.41 1.82
N PHE A 107 -2.82 -21.20 1.01
CA PHE A 107 -1.62 -20.45 1.33
C PHE A 107 -1.23 -19.58 0.15
N GLY A 108 -0.92 -18.31 0.43
CA GLY A 108 -0.40 -17.36 -0.52
C GLY A 108 0.53 -16.37 0.17
N LEU A 109 1.23 -15.59 -0.64
CA LEU A 109 2.18 -14.59 -0.16
C LEU A 109 1.66 -13.20 -0.51
N CYS A 110 1.77 -12.28 0.44
CA CYS A 110 1.59 -10.85 0.21
C CYS A 110 2.94 -10.16 0.42
N MET A 111 3.20 -9.08 -0.30
CA MET A 111 4.47 -8.38 -0.21
C MET A 111 4.28 -6.86 -0.24
N HIS A 112 4.82 -6.22 0.79
CA HIS A 112 4.97 -4.77 0.88
C HIS A 112 6.36 -4.42 0.34
N TRP A 113 6.39 -3.94 -0.90
CA TRP A 113 7.59 -3.44 -1.56
C TRP A 113 7.20 -2.23 -2.40
N GLY A 114 7.95 -1.14 -2.29
CA GLY A 114 7.63 0.15 -2.90
C GLY A 114 8.64 1.22 -2.48
N LEU A 115 8.33 2.50 -2.65
CA LEU A 115 9.25 3.60 -2.31
C LEU A 115 9.72 3.57 -0.86
N TYR A 116 8.82 3.25 0.06
CA TYR A 116 9.10 3.12 1.49
C TYR A 116 10.16 2.06 1.80
N SER A 117 10.47 1.18 0.85
CA SER A 117 11.55 0.20 0.98
C SER A 117 12.95 0.80 0.78
N VAL A 118 13.07 1.97 0.14
CA VAL A 118 14.35 2.66 -0.09
C VAL A 118 15.02 3.09 1.22
N PRO A 119 14.35 3.84 2.13
CA PRO A 119 14.96 4.22 3.40
C PRO A 119 15.20 3.02 4.33
N ALA A 120 14.47 1.91 4.14
CA ALA A 120 14.60 0.67 4.90
C ALA A 120 14.58 0.91 6.43
N TYR A 121 13.75 1.84 6.89
CA TYR A 121 13.67 2.28 8.28
C TYR A 121 12.23 2.35 8.76
N HIS A 122 12.01 1.96 10.02
CA HIS A 122 10.71 1.84 10.65
C HIS A 122 9.80 0.81 9.95
N ASN A 123 8.93 1.22 9.02
CA ASN A 123 7.98 0.36 8.32
C ASN A 123 7.45 1.04 7.03
N GLU A 124 6.44 0.43 6.38
CA GLU A 124 5.83 0.92 5.14
C GLU A 124 5.06 2.25 5.27
N TRP A 125 4.88 2.77 6.49
CA TRP A 125 4.30 4.08 6.78
C TRP A 125 5.36 5.17 6.96
N TYR A 126 6.57 4.94 6.43
CA TYR A 126 7.66 5.88 6.52
C TYR A 126 7.29 7.26 5.97
N GLU A 127 6.51 7.32 4.87
CA GLU A 127 6.07 8.58 4.26
C GLU A 127 5.31 9.43 5.26
N LYS A 128 4.39 8.84 6.03
CA LYS A 128 3.60 9.54 7.03
C LYS A 128 4.48 9.95 8.21
N HIS A 129 5.30 9.02 8.68
CA HIS A 129 6.02 9.19 9.93
C HIS A 129 7.24 10.10 9.83
N MET A 130 7.87 10.23 8.66
CA MET A 130 8.96 11.19 8.47
C MET A 130 8.51 12.67 8.61
N TYR A 131 7.20 12.95 8.47
CA TYR A 131 6.61 14.27 8.69
C TYR A 131 5.86 14.41 10.03
N SER A 132 5.33 13.32 10.59
CA SER A 132 4.46 13.37 11.78
C SER A 132 5.10 12.90 13.09
N ASN A 133 6.23 12.19 13.03
CA ASN A 133 6.91 11.66 14.21
C ASN A 133 8.30 12.30 14.33
N SER A 134 8.58 12.98 15.44
CA SER A 134 9.83 13.71 15.64
C SER A 134 11.07 12.81 15.62
N GLY A 135 11.00 11.58 16.15
CA GLY A 135 12.13 10.65 16.13
C GLY A 135 12.44 10.12 14.73
N ILE A 136 11.40 9.79 13.96
CA ILE A 136 11.56 9.30 12.58
C ILE A 136 11.97 10.46 11.66
N GLY A 137 11.41 11.65 11.86
CA GLY A 137 11.83 12.87 11.17
C GLY A 137 13.28 13.25 11.47
N ALA A 138 13.73 13.16 12.72
CA ALA A 138 15.14 13.39 13.07
C ALA A 138 16.08 12.39 12.39
N TRP A 139 15.69 11.11 12.35
CA TRP A 139 16.43 10.09 11.62
C TRP A 139 16.50 10.41 10.12
N HIS A 140 15.39 10.82 9.50
CA HIS A 140 15.37 11.26 8.11
C HIS A 140 16.35 12.41 7.85
N ILE A 141 16.31 13.44 8.70
CA ILE A 141 17.21 14.61 8.60
C ILE A 141 18.68 14.19 8.65
N GLN A 142 19.02 13.26 9.54
CA GLN A 142 20.39 12.78 9.70
C GLN A 142 20.90 12.00 8.47
N HIS A 143 20.02 11.31 7.74
CA HIS A 143 20.42 10.38 6.66
C HIS A 143 20.25 10.96 5.26
N PHE A 144 19.26 11.83 5.06
CA PHE A 144 18.89 12.38 3.74
C PHE A 144 18.88 13.91 3.70
N GLY A 145 18.65 14.55 4.86
CA GLY A 145 18.58 15.99 5.01
C GLY A 145 17.19 16.50 5.38
N PRO A 146 17.02 17.81 5.56
CA PRO A 146 15.74 18.42 5.90
C PRO A 146 14.64 18.04 4.91
N GLN A 147 13.44 17.74 5.42
CA GLN A 147 12.33 17.22 4.61
C GLN A 147 11.82 18.21 3.53
N ASP A 148 12.11 19.50 3.68
CA ASP A 148 11.83 20.55 2.68
C ASP A 148 12.87 20.58 1.54
N LYS A 149 14.03 19.94 1.73
CA LYS A 149 15.09 19.78 0.72
C LYS A 149 15.10 18.40 0.11
N PHE A 150 14.90 17.37 0.93
CA PHE A 150 14.78 15.98 0.54
C PHE A 150 13.49 15.44 1.14
N GLY A 151 12.41 15.44 0.37
CA GLY A 151 11.12 14.90 0.77
C GLY A 151 10.93 13.46 0.31
N TYR A 152 9.78 12.86 0.64
CA TYR A 152 9.49 11.48 0.25
C TYR A 152 9.54 11.25 -1.28
N LYS A 153 9.18 12.26 -2.09
CA LYS A 153 9.28 12.22 -3.57
C LYS A 153 10.69 12.05 -4.10
N ASP A 154 11.68 12.45 -3.33
CA ASP A 154 13.07 12.40 -3.76
C ASP A 154 13.62 10.96 -3.67
N PHE A 155 12.86 10.03 -3.08
CA PHE A 155 13.12 8.59 -3.20
C PHE A 155 12.76 7.99 -4.56
N ILE A 156 11.87 8.61 -5.35
CA ILE A 156 11.45 8.08 -6.67
C ILE A 156 12.66 7.79 -7.59
N PRO A 157 13.60 8.74 -7.85
CA PRO A 157 14.73 8.49 -8.75
C PRO A 157 15.71 7.42 -8.28
N ILE A 158 15.76 7.13 -6.97
CA ILE A 158 16.72 6.18 -6.39
C ILE A 158 16.09 4.81 -6.07
N PHE A 159 14.76 4.72 -6.08
CA PHE A 159 14.07 3.45 -6.18
C PHE A 159 14.28 2.91 -7.61
N THR A 160 15.30 2.08 -7.81
CA THR A 160 15.69 1.57 -9.15
C THR A 160 15.44 0.09 -9.35
N ALA A 161 15.20 -0.65 -8.26
CA ALA A 161 15.10 -2.11 -8.24
C ALA A 161 16.17 -2.85 -9.06
N LYS A 162 17.41 -2.34 -9.05
CA LYS A 162 18.53 -2.87 -9.85
C LYS A 162 18.75 -4.39 -9.76
N TYR A 163 18.40 -5.01 -8.63
CA TYR A 163 18.58 -6.45 -8.38
C TYR A 163 17.26 -7.24 -8.38
N PHE A 164 16.17 -6.64 -8.81
CA PHE A 164 14.88 -7.32 -8.90
C PHE A 164 14.85 -8.25 -10.11
N ASP A 165 14.48 -9.51 -9.86
CA ASP A 165 14.19 -10.51 -10.87
C ASP A 165 12.88 -11.21 -10.52
N ALA A 166 11.85 -10.98 -11.35
CA ALA A 166 10.52 -11.54 -11.16
C ALA A 166 10.51 -13.08 -11.27
N ASN A 167 11.40 -13.67 -12.08
CA ASN A 167 11.50 -15.13 -12.23
C ASN A 167 12.08 -15.77 -10.96
N ASP A 168 13.11 -15.15 -10.38
CA ASP A 168 13.70 -15.63 -9.13
C ASP A 168 12.68 -15.58 -7.99
N TRP A 169 11.90 -14.50 -7.91
CA TRP A 169 10.84 -14.36 -6.91
C TRP A 169 9.71 -15.36 -7.14
N ALA A 170 9.22 -15.51 -8.38
CA ALA A 170 8.21 -16.50 -8.72
C ALA A 170 8.67 -17.92 -8.40
N ALA A 171 9.93 -18.26 -8.69
CA ALA A 171 10.53 -19.54 -8.35
C ALA A 171 10.60 -19.76 -6.84
N LEU A 172 10.98 -18.74 -6.07
CA LEU A 172 11.00 -18.79 -4.60
C LEU A 172 9.59 -18.98 -4.01
N PHE A 173 8.60 -18.23 -4.50
CA PHE A 173 7.21 -18.32 -4.04
C PHE A 173 6.59 -19.68 -4.38
N LYS A 174 6.88 -20.22 -5.57
CA LYS A 174 6.49 -21.59 -5.91
C LYS A 174 7.12 -22.61 -4.98
N LYS A 175 8.41 -22.44 -4.63
CA LYS A 175 9.14 -23.32 -3.72
C LYS A 175 8.63 -23.26 -2.28
N SER A 176 8.07 -22.12 -1.84
CA SER A 176 7.45 -22.01 -0.50
C SER A 176 6.10 -22.74 -0.41
N GLY A 177 5.54 -23.18 -1.53
CA GLY A 177 4.22 -23.81 -1.61
C GLY A 177 3.07 -22.81 -1.79
N ALA A 178 3.36 -21.51 -1.96
CA ALA A 178 2.35 -20.51 -2.19
C ALA A 178 1.56 -20.79 -3.48
N ARG A 179 0.24 -20.65 -3.40
CA ARG A 179 -0.70 -20.90 -4.51
C ARG A 179 -1.25 -19.61 -5.11
N PHE A 180 -0.99 -18.48 -4.48
CA PHE A 180 -1.21 -17.14 -5.01
C PHE A 180 -0.19 -16.16 -4.44
N PHE A 181 0.01 -15.06 -5.14
CA PHE A 181 0.88 -13.96 -4.75
C PHE A 181 0.16 -12.63 -4.98
N ALA A 182 0.23 -11.73 -3.99
CA ALA A 182 -0.36 -10.41 -4.02
C ALA A 182 0.72 -9.36 -3.71
N PRO A 183 1.29 -8.69 -4.72
CA PRO A 183 2.16 -7.55 -4.48
C PRO A 183 1.33 -6.34 -4.05
N ALA A 184 1.91 -5.44 -3.25
CA ALA A 184 1.38 -4.09 -3.14
C ALA A 184 1.42 -3.44 -4.53
N CYS A 185 0.27 -3.09 -5.10
CA CYS A 185 0.21 -2.37 -6.37
C CYS A 185 0.41 -0.87 -6.15
N GLN A 186 -0.25 -0.33 -5.12
CA GLN A 186 -0.14 1.04 -4.63
C GLN A 186 -0.43 0.98 -3.12
N HIS A 187 0.42 1.61 -2.32
CA HIS A 187 0.26 1.67 -0.86
C HIS A 187 -0.34 3.04 -0.47
N HIS A 188 -0.35 3.37 0.82
CA HIS A 188 -0.81 4.66 1.34
C HIS A 188 0.02 5.86 0.86
N ASP A 189 1.20 5.61 0.30
CA ASP A 189 2.10 6.64 -0.23
C ASP A 189 1.75 7.12 -1.65
N GLY A 190 0.68 6.57 -2.23
CA GLY A 190 0.15 6.99 -3.53
C GLY A 190 0.99 6.55 -4.73
N PHE A 191 2.11 5.83 -4.54
CA PHE A 191 2.96 5.41 -5.65
C PHE A 191 2.44 4.14 -6.33
N ALA A 192 2.09 4.22 -7.62
CA ALA A 192 1.67 3.08 -8.41
C ALA A 192 2.88 2.30 -8.97
N LEU A 193 2.89 0.97 -8.78
CA LEU A 193 3.91 0.06 -9.32
C LEU A 193 3.57 -0.50 -10.72
N TRP A 194 2.47 -0.04 -11.33
CA TRP A 194 2.07 -0.33 -12.71
C TRP A 194 1.98 0.96 -13.54
N ASP A 195 2.07 0.86 -14.88
CA ASP A 195 1.90 2.00 -15.82
C ASP A 195 0.47 2.57 -15.74
N SER A 196 0.25 3.49 -14.81
CA SER A 196 -1.06 4.08 -14.53
C SER A 196 -1.31 5.34 -15.36
N LYS A 197 -2.43 5.35 -16.10
CA LYS A 197 -2.87 6.54 -16.86
C LYS A 197 -3.73 7.51 -16.03
N VAL A 198 -4.17 7.10 -14.84
CA VAL A 198 -5.00 7.92 -13.93
C VAL A 198 -4.20 8.50 -12.78
N THR A 199 -3.11 7.84 -12.41
CA THR A 199 -2.16 8.29 -11.39
C THR A 199 -0.82 8.46 -12.09
N PRO A 200 -0.57 9.61 -12.73
CA PRO A 200 0.73 9.89 -13.35
C PRO A 200 1.72 10.26 -12.23
N THR A 201 1.91 9.35 -11.26
CA THR A 201 3.14 9.32 -10.47
C THR A 201 4.29 9.16 -11.44
N MET A 202 5.44 9.78 -11.14
CA MET A 202 6.59 10.01 -12.03
C MET A 202 7.30 8.73 -12.53
N GLN A 203 6.54 7.85 -13.17
CA GLN A 203 6.96 6.54 -13.64
C GLN A 203 7.84 6.62 -14.89
N TRP A 204 7.97 7.82 -15.48
CA TRP A 204 8.96 8.12 -16.52
C TRP A 204 10.42 7.84 -16.08
N ILE A 205 10.65 7.68 -14.77
CA ILE A 205 11.95 7.30 -14.19
C ILE A 205 12.22 5.80 -14.36
N TRP A 206 11.19 4.99 -14.62
CA TRP A 206 11.29 3.55 -14.81
C TRP A 206 10.97 3.17 -16.25
N ASP A 207 11.96 2.70 -17.00
CA ASP A 207 11.75 2.03 -18.30
C ASP A 207 11.04 0.67 -18.18
N ARG A 208 10.49 0.34 -16.99
CA ARG A 208 9.93 -0.96 -16.65
C ARG A 208 8.71 -0.83 -15.75
N THR A 209 7.67 -1.54 -16.14
CA THR A 209 6.49 -1.82 -15.31
C THR A 209 6.80 -3.00 -14.39
N VAL A 210 6.51 -2.89 -13.08
CA VAL A 210 6.71 -4.00 -12.12
C VAL A 210 5.50 -4.94 -12.11
N ILE A 211 4.29 -4.39 -12.16
CA ILE A 211 2.99 -5.11 -12.21
C ILE A 211 2.39 -5.04 -13.61
#